data_AF-T0Y031-F1
#
_entry.id   AF-T0Y031-F1
#
_cell.length_a   1.000
_cell.length_b   1.000
_cell.length_c   1.000
_cell.angle_alpha   90.00
_cell.angle_beta   90.00
_cell.angle_gamma   90.00
#
_symmetry.space_group_name_H-M   'P 1'
#
loop_
_entity.id
_entity.type
_entity.pdbx_description
1 polymer ?
#
loop_
_entity_poly.entity_id
_entity_poly.type
_entity_poly.pdbx_seq_one_letter_code
_entity_poly.pdbx_strand_id
1 'polypeptide(L)'
;RRQAPLDRSFQGGRDLRTVHGLCRLHRGPARTTSSSTTTRPGSTRPFHVDEEGGIADCTRGEKGCTLCTRACPRFREWETEVDTFLFGRERLSDEVFGVSQEVVLARATDPDVNAAGQDGGLVSAILIYALENDV
;
A
#
# COMPACT_ATOMS: atom_id res chain seq x y z
N ARG A 1 -21.79 19.08 -24.86
CA ARG A 1 -20.60 19.95 -24.78
C ARG A 1 -21.02 21.35 -24.33
N ARG A 2 -21.07 21.61 -23.01
CA ARG A 2 -21.15 22.96 -22.42
C ARG A 2 -20.38 22.91 -21.10
N GLN A 3 -19.19 23.50 -21.09
CA GLN A 3 -18.38 23.71 -19.89
C GLN A 3 -18.94 24.93 -19.15
N ALA A 4 -19.12 24.81 -17.83
CA ALA A 4 -19.38 25.93 -16.93
C ALA A 4 -18.04 26.52 -16.43
N PRO A 5 -17.96 27.83 -16.16
CA PRO A 5 -16.70 28.50 -15.82
C PRO A 5 -16.35 28.38 -14.33
N LEU A 6 -15.07 28.20 -14.04
CA LEU A 6 -14.49 28.29 -12.70
C LEU A 6 -14.20 29.77 -12.36
N ASP A 7 -14.80 30.27 -11.28
CA ASP A 7 -14.48 31.56 -10.68
C ASP A 7 -13.48 31.41 -9.51
N ARG A 8 -12.76 32.50 -9.32
CA ARG A 8 -11.47 32.75 -8.69
C ARG A 8 -11.46 32.70 -7.15
N SER A 9 -10.22 32.66 -6.66
CA SER A 9 -9.69 33.45 -5.52
C SER A 9 -9.48 32.70 -4.20
N PHE A 10 -8.22 32.38 -3.90
CA PHE A 10 -7.70 32.70 -2.56
C PHE A 10 -6.21 33.04 -2.63
N GLN A 11 -5.92 34.30 -2.33
CA GLN A 11 -4.57 34.85 -2.15
C GLN A 11 -4.07 34.53 -0.74
N GLY A 12 -2.83 34.12 -0.61
CA GLY A 12 -2.21 33.91 0.70
C GLY A 12 -0.73 33.58 0.58
N GLY A 13 0.08 34.61 0.32
CA GLY A 13 1.53 34.50 0.36
C GLY A 13 2.06 34.26 1.76
N ARG A 14 3.19 33.56 1.85
CA ARG A 14 4.24 33.82 2.84
C ARG A 14 5.58 33.32 2.30
N ASP A 15 6.41 34.30 1.98
CA ASP A 15 7.82 34.22 1.66
C ASP A 15 8.61 33.89 2.94
N LEU A 16 9.47 32.88 2.90
CA LEU A 16 10.59 32.71 3.85
C LEU A 16 11.77 32.08 3.10
N ARG A 17 12.54 32.94 2.44
CA ARG A 17 13.92 32.63 2.05
C ARG A 17 14.83 32.51 3.29
N THR A 18 15.81 31.62 3.15
CA THR A 18 17.19 31.68 3.69
C THR A 18 17.45 31.00 5.03
N VAL A 19 18.12 29.84 5.00
CA VAL A 19 19.35 29.63 5.80
C VAL A 19 20.34 28.76 5.02
N HIS A 20 21.56 29.27 4.89
CA HIS A 20 22.74 28.65 4.30
C HIS A 20 23.20 27.40 5.06
N GLY A 21 23.81 26.44 4.35
CA GLY A 21 24.52 25.32 4.96
C GLY A 21 25.35 24.51 3.95
N LEU A 22 26.48 25.06 3.51
CA LEU A 22 27.51 24.35 2.74
C LEU A 22 28.07 23.19 3.58
N CYS A 23 27.78 21.94 3.22
CA CYS A 23 28.48 20.78 3.79
C CYS A 23 29.42 20.18 2.72
N ARG A 24 30.73 20.37 2.93
CA ARG A 24 31.81 19.86 2.07
C ARG A 24 31.82 18.33 2.07
N LEU A 25 31.68 17.74 0.90
CA LEU A 25 31.96 16.32 0.65
C LEU A 25 33.47 16.05 0.75
N HIS A 26 33.93 15.45 1.84
CA HIS A 26 35.22 14.78 1.89
C HIS A 26 35.08 13.37 1.29
N ARG A 27 35.70 13.15 0.13
CA ARG A 27 35.91 11.82 -0.46
C ARG A 27 37.04 11.10 0.30
N GLY A 28 36.71 9.95 0.90
CA GLY A 28 37.68 8.93 1.34
C GLY A 28 37.36 7.59 0.67
N PRO A 29 38.36 6.72 0.40
CA PRO A 29 38.18 5.52 -0.40
C PRO A 29 37.65 4.32 0.39
N ALA A 30 37.12 3.37 -0.39
CA ALA A 30 36.33 2.20 -0.03
C ALA A 30 36.85 1.31 1.11
N ARG A 31 35.90 0.72 1.86
CA ARG A 31 36.11 -0.55 2.55
C ARG A 31 34.84 -1.41 2.42
N THR A 32 34.98 -2.50 1.70
CA THR A 32 33.99 -3.57 1.52
C THR A 32 33.88 -4.37 2.81
N THR A 33 32.70 -4.36 3.45
CA THR A 33 32.35 -5.29 4.53
C THR A 33 30.89 -5.67 4.41
N SER A 34 30.64 -6.98 4.28
CA SER A 34 29.41 -7.74 4.59
C SER A 34 28.09 -7.08 4.20
N SER A 35 27.33 -7.76 3.34
CA SER A 35 25.92 -7.49 3.03
C SER A 35 25.09 -7.40 4.32
N SER A 36 25.10 -6.22 4.92
CA SER A 36 24.13 -5.80 5.91
C SER A 36 22.83 -5.65 5.13
N THR A 37 21.90 -6.57 5.38
CA THR A 37 20.52 -6.40 4.96
C THR A 37 20.02 -5.12 5.59
N THR A 38 20.19 -4.01 4.88
CA THR A 38 19.71 -2.71 5.30
C THR A 38 18.20 -2.77 5.20
N THR A 39 17.56 -3.14 6.31
CA THR A 39 16.11 -3.04 6.48
C THR A 39 15.72 -1.61 6.14
N ARG A 40 15.00 -1.43 5.02
CA ARG A 40 14.53 -0.10 4.58
C ARG A 40 13.71 0.54 5.72
N PRO A 41 13.90 1.84 6.02
CA PRO A 41 13.07 2.53 7.00
C PRO A 41 11.59 2.37 6.62
N GLY A 42 10.76 1.85 7.54
CA GLY A 42 9.34 1.56 7.29
C GLY A 42 9.01 0.12 6.90
N SER A 43 9.99 -0.75 6.66
CA SER A 43 9.72 -2.18 6.44
C SER A 43 9.32 -2.89 7.74
N THR A 44 8.21 -3.63 7.70
CA THR A 44 7.69 -4.34 8.87
C THR A 44 8.59 -5.53 9.19
N ARG A 45 9.19 -5.56 10.39
CA ARG A 45 9.91 -6.74 10.86
C ARG A 45 8.92 -7.83 11.29
N PRO A 46 9.00 -9.04 10.72
CA PRO A 46 8.32 -10.19 11.29
C PRO A 46 8.81 -10.42 12.72
N PHE A 47 7.90 -10.73 13.63
CA PHE A 47 8.24 -11.09 15.02
C PHE A 47 8.04 -12.59 15.21
N HIS A 48 9.01 -13.22 15.87
CA HIS A 48 8.99 -14.64 16.22
C HIS A 48 8.29 -14.81 17.57
N VAL A 49 7.32 -15.71 17.67
CA VAL A 49 6.55 -15.99 18.90
C VAL A 49 6.85 -17.36 19.50
N ASP A 50 7.59 -18.21 18.80
CA ASP A 50 7.89 -19.56 19.29
C ASP A 50 9.03 -19.52 20.32
N GLU A 51 8.94 -20.42 21.31
CA GLU A 51 9.94 -20.56 22.39
C GLU A 51 11.29 -21.11 21.89
N GLU A 52 11.27 -21.84 20.76
CA GLU A 52 12.44 -22.45 20.13
C GLU A 52 12.77 -21.78 18.78
N GLY A 53 14.00 -21.28 18.66
CA GLY A 53 14.48 -20.51 17.50
C GLY A 53 15.05 -19.16 17.94
N GLY A 54 16.02 -18.63 17.21
CA GLY A 54 16.60 -17.32 17.52
C GLY A 54 15.72 -16.15 17.05
N ILE A 55 16.15 -14.93 17.35
CA ILE A 55 15.47 -13.70 16.91
C ILE A 55 15.49 -13.55 15.37
N ALA A 56 16.41 -14.26 14.69
CA ALA A 56 16.67 -14.14 13.27
C ALA A 56 16.12 -15.31 12.43
N ASP A 57 15.57 -16.35 13.07
CA ASP A 57 15.28 -17.64 12.46
C ASP A 57 14.01 -18.25 13.06
N CYS A 58 13.26 -18.97 12.23
CA CYS A 58 12.11 -19.75 12.67
C CYS A 58 12.42 -21.23 12.46
N THR A 59 12.28 -22.04 13.50
CA THR A 59 12.52 -23.49 13.49
C THR A 59 11.70 -24.22 12.42
N ARG A 60 10.52 -23.70 12.02
CA ARG A 60 9.74 -24.23 10.89
C ARG A 60 10.41 -23.97 9.55
N GLY A 61 11.00 -22.79 9.39
CA GLY A 61 11.74 -22.39 8.19
C GLY A 61 13.01 -23.21 8.01
N GLU A 62 13.75 -23.48 9.10
CA GLU A 62 14.92 -24.35 9.08
C GLU A 62 14.60 -25.78 8.63
N LYS A 63 13.40 -26.27 8.99
CA LYS A 63 12.86 -27.56 8.55
C LYS A 63 12.27 -27.53 7.13
N GLY A 64 12.37 -26.40 6.42
CA GLY A 64 11.96 -26.24 5.03
C GLY A 64 10.55 -25.68 4.80
N CYS A 65 9.83 -25.24 5.82
CA CYS A 65 8.51 -24.60 5.63
C CYS A 65 8.66 -23.20 5.04
N THR A 66 8.03 -22.95 3.89
CA THR A 66 8.01 -21.64 3.22
C THR A 66 6.63 -20.98 3.19
N LEU A 67 5.65 -21.53 3.92
CA LEU A 67 4.27 -21.06 3.85
C LEU A 67 4.15 -19.60 4.32
N CYS A 68 4.75 -19.26 5.46
CA CYS A 68 4.71 -17.90 5.99
C CYS A 68 5.41 -16.91 5.06
N THR A 69 6.56 -17.25 4.50
CA THR A 69 7.26 -16.35 3.57
C THR A 69 6.57 -16.23 2.21
N ARG A 70 5.71 -17.20 1.84
CA ARG A 70 4.88 -17.15 0.64
C ARG A 70 3.56 -16.41 0.81
N ALA A 71 2.91 -16.58 1.96
CA ALA A 71 1.59 -16.04 2.23
C ALA A 71 1.64 -14.66 2.89
N CYS A 72 2.68 -14.38 3.69
CA CYS A 72 2.70 -13.17 4.48
C CYS A 72 3.15 -11.98 3.63
N PRO A 73 2.28 -10.98 3.43
CA PRO A 73 2.61 -9.77 2.69
C PRO A 73 3.87 -9.07 3.22
N ARG A 74 4.18 -9.19 4.52
CA ARG A 74 5.31 -8.51 5.16
C ARG A 74 6.70 -8.99 4.73
N PHE A 75 6.82 -10.16 4.10
CA PHE A 75 8.14 -10.72 3.69
C PHE A 75 8.59 -10.27 2.30
N ARG A 76 7.76 -9.52 1.57
CA ARG A 76 8.01 -9.14 0.17
C ARG A 76 7.50 -7.73 -0.10
N GLU A 77 7.86 -7.20 -1.26
CA GLU A 77 7.29 -5.96 -1.80
C GLU A 77 5.93 -6.25 -2.46
N TRP A 78 5.08 -7.04 -1.81
CA TRP A 78 3.83 -7.55 -2.38
C TRP A 78 2.91 -6.42 -2.85
N GLU A 79 2.91 -5.29 -2.14
CA GLU A 79 2.11 -4.11 -2.46
C GLU A 79 2.47 -3.57 -3.83
N THR A 80 3.76 -3.32 -4.06
CA THR A 80 4.29 -2.77 -5.31
C THR A 80 4.22 -3.80 -6.45
N GLU A 81 4.45 -5.09 -6.14
CA GLU A 81 4.31 -6.19 -7.08
C GLU A 81 2.87 -6.32 -7.58
N VAL A 82 1.88 -6.24 -6.68
CA VAL A 82 0.44 -6.29 -7.02
C VAL A 82 0.03 -5.07 -7.82
N ASP A 83 0.48 -3.86 -7.45
CA ASP A 83 0.21 -2.65 -8.22
C ASP A 83 0.68 -2.79 -9.67
N THR A 84 1.93 -3.24 -9.84
CA THR A 84 2.52 -3.43 -11.17
C THR A 84 1.80 -4.53 -11.96
N PHE A 85 1.42 -5.62 -11.30
CA PHE A 85 0.71 -6.73 -11.94
C PHE A 85 -0.70 -6.33 -12.42
N LEU A 86 -1.47 -5.63 -11.59
CA LEU A 86 -2.86 -5.25 -11.90
C LEU A 86 -2.96 -4.00 -12.77
N PHE A 87 -2.07 -3.02 -12.57
CA PHE A 87 -2.18 -1.69 -13.18
C PHE A 87 -1.02 -1.34 -14.13
N GLY A 88 0.02 -2.19 -14.22
CA GLY A 88 1.19 -1.96 -15.07
C GLY A 88 2.16 -0.90 -14.55
N ARG A 89 1.95 -0.37 -13.35
CA ARG A 89 2.79 0.64 -12.70
C ARG A 89 2.63 0.60 -11.18
N GLU A 90 3.57 1.22 -10.47
CA GLU A 90 3.43 1.49 -9.04
C GLU A 90 2.47 2.68 -8.79
N ARG A 91 1.87 2.72 -7.60
CA ARG A 91 1.07 3.87 -7.13
C ARG A 91 1.94 5.12 -6.91
N LEU A 92 1.36 6.29 -7.14
CA LEU A 92 1.96 7.60 -6.85
C LEU A 92 1.84 7.93 -5.36
N SER A 93 2.65 8.87 -4.87
CA SER A 93 2.64 9.27 -3.45
C SER A 93 1.31 9.88 -2.96
N ASP A 94 0.50 10.43 -3.87
CA ASP A 94 -0.82 11.00 -3.62
C ASP A 94 -1.96 9.99 -3.80
N GLU A 95 -1.69 8.80 -4.35
CA GLU A 95 -2.64 7.68 -4.44
C GLU A 95 -2.70 6.91 -3.10
N VAL A 96 -3.06 7.61 -2.03
CA VAL A 96 -3.04 7.09 -0.64
C VAL A 96 -3.96 5.88 -0.46
N PHE A 97 -5.04 5.78 -1.24
CA PHE A 97 -6.00 4.67 -1.22
C PHE A 97 -5.74 3.61 -2.30
N GLY A 98 -4.63 3.72 -3.04
CA GLY A 98 -4.31 2.89 -4.19
C GLY A 98 -4.73 3.48 -5.53
N VAL A 99 -4.47 2.75 -6.61
CA VAL A 99 -4.78 3.16 -7.99
C VAL A 99 -6.27 2.95 -8.27
N SER A 100 -6.97 4.02 -8.66
CA SER A 100 -8.41 3.96 -8.99
C SER A 100 -8.75 4.87 -10.17
N GLN A 101 -9.71 4.46 -11.00
CA GLN A 101 -10.28 5.36 -12.02
C GLN A 101 -11.34 6.30 -11.42
N GLU A 102 -12.20 5.76 -10.56
CA GLU A 102 -13.28 6.50 -9.92
C GLU A 102 -13.49 6.02 -8.48
N VAL A 103 -13.97 6.93 -7.64
CA VAL A 103 -14.39 6.63 -6.25
C VAL A 103 -15.82 7.11 -6.10
N VAL A 104 -16.72 6.19 -5.78
CA VAL A 104 -18.17 6.45 -5.71
C VAL A 104 -18.73 6.08 -4.35
N LEU A 105 -19.79 6.79 -3.94
CA LEU A 105 -20.63 6.40 -2.82
C LEU A 105 -21.84 5.64 -3.37
N ALA A 106 -22.00 4.38 -2.96
CA ALA A 106 -23.05 3.51 -3.47
C ALA A 106 -23.74 2.72 -2.35
N ARG A 107 -24.99 2.32 -2.60
CA ARG A 107 -25.79 1.43 -1.75
C ARG A 107 -26.65 0.51 -2.63
N ALA A 108 -27.01 -0.65 -2.13
CA ALA A 108 -27.95 -1.56 -2.75
C ALA A 108 -29.31 -0.87 -2.95
N THR A 109 -29.91 -1.08 -4.12
CA THR A 109 -31.26 -0.60 -4.46
C THR A 109 -32.34 -1.52 -3.92
N ASP A 110 -32.04 -2.82 -3.78
CA ASP A 110 -32.89 -3.78 -3.10
C ASP A 110 -32.96 -3.45 -1.59
N PRO A 111 -34.16 -3.20 -1.04
CA PRO A 111 -34.32 -2.79 0.35
C PRO A 111 -33.95 -3.88 1.36
N ASP A 112 -34.14 -5.16 1.03
CA ASP A 112 -33.84 -6.27 1.92
C ASP A 112 -32.33 -6.48 1.99
N VAL A 113 -31.64 -6.41 0.85
CA VAL A 113 -30.16 -6.46 0.80
C VAL A 113 -29.55 -5.25 1.51
N ASN A 114 -30.13 -4.06 1.34
CA ASN A 114 -29.67 -2.85 2.00
C ASN A 114 -29.82 -2.95 3.53
N ALA A 115 -30.96 -3.44 4.00
CA ALA A 115 -31.24 -3.56 5.43
C ALA A 115 -30.43 -4.67 6.12
N ALA A 116 -30.14 -5.77 5.41
CA ALA A 116 -29.36 -6.89 5.94
C ALA A 116 -27.83 -6.68 5.85
N GLY A 117 -27.38 -5.77 4.98
CA GLY A 117 -25.96 -5.47 4.82
C GLY A 117 -25.33 -4.81 6.06
N GLN A 118 -24.02 -5.00 6.25
CA GLN A 118 -23.29 -4.32 7.32
C GLN A 118 -23.28 -2.79 7.13
N ASP A 119 -23.15 -2.35 5.87
CA ASP A 119 -23.21 -0.94 5.45
C ASP A 119 -24.40 -0.75 4.50
N GLY A 120 -24.20 -0.18 3.31
CA GLY A 120 -25.25 -0.03 2.29
C GLY A 120 -25.57 -1.30 1.49
N GLY A 121 -25.06 -2.46 1.86
CA GLY A 121 -25.31 -3.73 1.14
C GLY A 121 -24.61 -3.90 -0.22
N LEU A 122 -23.66 -3.02 -0.57
CA LEU A 122 -23.00 -3.00 -1.89
C LEU A 122 -22.33 -4.32 -2.26
N VAL A 123 -21.54 -4.90 -1.35
CA VAL A 123 -20.79 -6.14 -1.61
C VAL A 123 -21.74 -7.29 -1.92
N SER A 124 -22.78 -7.45 -1.11
CA SER A 124 -23.80 -8.48 -1.31
C SER A 124 -24.54 -8.28 -2.65
N ALA A 125 -24.91 -7.05 -2.99
CA ALA A 125 -25.59 -6.76 -4.25
C ALA A 125 -24.74 -7.13 -5.47
N ILE A 126 -23.42 -6.85 -5.46
CA ILE A 126 -22.51 -7.24 -6.54
C ILE A 126 -22.43 -8.77 -6.66
N LEU A 127 -22.31 -9.49 -5.55
CA LEU A 127 -22.19 -10.95 -5.55
C LEU A 127 -23.48 -11.65 -6.00
N ILE A 128 -24.64 -11.17 -5.55
CA ILE A 128 -25.95 -11.69 -5.99
C ILE A 128 -26.09 -11.49 -7.50
N TYR A 129 -25.81 -10.27 -7.98
CA TYR A 129 -25.86 -9.98 -9.42
C TYR A 129 -24.93 -10.93 -10.21
N ALA A 130 -23.70 -11.14 -9.76
CA ALA A 130 -22.76 -12.00 -10.44
C ALA A 130 -23.25 -13.46 -10.54
N LEU A 131 -23.82 -13.99 -9.45
CA LEU A 131 -24.39 -15.35 -9.43
C LEU A 131 -25.63 -15.50 -10.31
N GLU A 132 -26.50 -14.50 -10.33
CA GLU A 132 -27.73 -14.53 -11.13
C GLU A 132 -27.47 -14.35 -12.63
N ASN A 133 -26.35 -13.72 -12.99
CA ASN A 133 -26.01 -13.36 -14.37
C ASN A 133 -24.79 -14.11 -14.94
N ASP A 134 -24.17 -15.00 -14.16
CA ASP A 134 -23.01 -15.82 -14.55
C ASP A 134 -21.82 -14.97 -15.08
N VAL A 135 -21.39 -13.98 -14.29
CA VAL A 135 -20.28 -13.06 -14.60
C VAL A 135 -19.11 -13.12 -13.63
#